data_AF-A0A2B7X3F1-F1
#
_entry.id   AF-A0A2B7X3F1-F1
#
_cell.length_a   1.000
_cell.length_b   1.000
_cell.length_c   1.000
_cell.angle_alpha   90.00
_cell.angle_beta   90.00
_cell.angle_gamma   90.00
#
_symmetry.space_group_name_H-M   'P 1'
#
loop_
_entity.id
_entity.type
_entity.pdbx_description
1 polymer ?
#
loop_
_entity_poly.entity_id
_entity_poly.type
_entity_poly.pdbx_seq_one_letter_code
_entity_poly.pdbx_strand_id
1 'polypeptide(L)'
;MAAGTAARVAARAAARPAVMMRSGQFRWMSTTEQPATEKPAVEMPPTANPAQTPAEKGPAQGRPKRAVVHVDPTFLRDSLAVRYPNVTSKPIQGKKRNPRSRAALLWRKQEVARLRKALQRLTHGKNIFAYNNIRTNQVIYSLSRSLDEHNVLSQLVYHGKKTVPASLRKDMWTPYFSLHFSSASRGLEAYRLLREFSLQRQLAPPEDMIKASEGNEYLFRQRPRDPLEAEKWDEEWKPRIEASHFLGKKMRARILMDQKATSVADVAAVLAIQEQKAKELEAKEAKEDELAEAEEAETATTTATGENGEAVEAKEGEEEKKEKKPSRKRKKRMLAALRREQQIEKEAMEKIRHLELNRLHCYNVPSKYLTGQNRETQLKFKIDPSAAPTEHHIVHDGEVKMFWMDLHNLQFAKSWPDNVVHGQLKLTGSHIMDNELELGTESPEVEEAPAAQLEAGKEEGEAEQEVEQKEEAPKEKKSGLSKLKFW
;
A
#
# COMPACT_ATOMS: atom_id res chain seq x y z
N MET A 1 53.71 -27.45 21.25
CA MET A 1 53.59 -27.41 19.77
C MET A 1 52.11 -27.40 19.44
N ALA A 2 51.49 -26.46 18.72
CA ALA A 2 51.95 -25.27 18.04
C ALA A 2 50.87 -24.19 18.23
N ALA A 3 51.30 -22.98 18.56
CA ALA A 3 50.50 -21.77 18.47
C ALA A 3 50.62 -21.21 17.04
N GLY A 4 49.59 -20.49 16.58
CA GLY A 4 49.76 -19.48 15.55
C GLY A 4 48.74 -19.53 14.43
N THR A 5 47.78 -18.60 14.45
CA THR A 5 47.44 -17.77 13.28
C THR A 5 46.51 -16.63 13.69
N ALA A 6 47.13 -15.56 14.18
CA ALA A 6 46.54 -14.22 14.21
C ALA A 6 47.44 -13.33 13.34
N ALA A 7 46.89 -12.80 12.23
CA ALA A 7 47.30 -11.57 11.54
C ALA A 7 46.91 -11.63 10.06
N ARG A 8 45.96 -10.77 9.64
CA ARG A 8 45.94 -10.06 8.34
C ARG A 8 44.68 -9.21 8.24
N VAL A 9 44.70 -8.03 8.88
CA VAL A 9 43.83 -6.91 8.51
C VAL A 9 44.67 -5.63 8.63
N ALA A 10 45.32 -5.23 7.54
CA ALA A 10 45.84 -3.88 7.36
C ALA A 10 46.16 -3.65 5.87
N ALA A 11 45.94 -2.41 5.43
CA ALA A 11 46.33 -1.83 4.14
C ALA A 11 45.43 -2.08 2.92
N ARG A 12 44.38 -1.24 2.78
CA ARG A 12 43.98 -0.67 1.48
C ARG A 12 43.26 0.66 1.70
N ALA A 13 44.05 1.70 1.92
CA ALA A 13 43.65 3.09 1.80
C ALA A 13 44.60 3.76 0.79
N ALA A 14 44.08 4.73 0.04
CA ALA A 14 44.74 5.59 -0.95
C ALA A 14 44.73 5.08 -2.41
N ALA A 15 43.70 5.50 -3.15
CA ALA A 15 43.81 6.05 -4.50
C ALA A 15 42.46 6.66 -4.90
N ARG A 16 42.32 7.99 -4.75
CA ARG A 16 41.23 8.76 -5.39
C ARG A 16 41.86 9.55 -6.54
N PRO A 17 41.37 9.41 -7.78
CA PRO A 17 41.86 10.23 -8.89
C PRO A 17 41.35 11.67 -8.75
N ALA A 18 42.27 12.62 -8.95
CA ALA A 18 41.98 14.05 -9.03
C ALA A 18 41.13 14.35 -10.28
N VAL A 19 39.90 14.82 -10.07
CA VAL A 19 39.05 15.37 -11.12
C VAL A 19 39.43 16.83 -11.33
N MET A 20 40.11 17.12 -12.43
CA MET A 20 40.29 18.48 -12.95
C MET A 20 38.91 19.09 -13.26
N MET A 21 38.47 20.05 -12.44
CA MET A 21 37.38 20.95 -12.83
C MET A 21 37.93 22.03 -13.75
N ARG A 22 37.57 21.96 -15.04
CA ARG A 22 37.68 23.09 -15.97
C ARG A 22 36.64 24.14 -15.58
N SER A 23 37.12 25.29 -15.13
CA SER A 23 36.33 26.51 -14.93
C SER A 23 35.91 27.06 -16.30
N GLY A 24 34.69 26.76 -16.75
CA GLY A 24 34.05 27.48 -17.85
C GLY A 24 33.48 28.80 -17.32
N GLN A 25 34.09 29.92 -17.69
CA GLN A 25 33.53 31.26 -17.52
C GLN A 25 32.25 31.38 -18.38
N PHE A 26 31.09 31.36 -17.74
CA PHE A 26 29.82 31.68 -18.39
C PHE A 26 29.56 33.18 -18.23
N ARG A 27 29.80 33.93 -19.30
CA ARG A 27 29.56 35.37 -19.43
C ARG A 27 28.06 35.57 -19.70
N TRP A 28 27.33 36.09 -18.71
CA TRP A 28 25.95 36.53 -18.91
C TRP A 28 25.96 37.88 -19.63
N MET A 29 25.42 37.90 -20.86
CA MET A 29 25.12 39.14 -21.58
C MET A 29 23.80 39.70 -21.03
N SER A 30 23.88 40.95 -20.61
CA SER A 30 22.79 41.81 -20.15
C SER A 30 22.24 42.64 -21.32
N THR A 31 20.98 42.40 -21.67
CA THR A 31 20.10 43.23 -22.51
C THR A 31 18.71 42.55 -22.45
N THR A 32 17.55 43.19 -22.36
CA THR A 32 17.10 44.49 -22.85
C THR A 32 15.86 44.94 -22.03
N GLU A 33 15.59 46.23 -22.16
CA GLU A 33 14.58 47.07 -21.53
C GLU A 33 13.12 46.60 -21.65
N GLN A 34 12.34 47.00 -20.64
CA GLN A 34 10.88 46.99 -20.65
C GLN A 34 10.36 48.24 -21.37
N PRO A 35 9.23 48.15 -22.09
CA PRO A 35 8.31 49.27 -22.20
C PRO A 35 7.10 49.08 -21.28
N ALA A 36 6.83 50.13 -20.51
CA ALA A 36 5.63 50.32 -19.72
C ALA A 36 4.39 50.37 -20.62
N THR A 37 3.32 49.68 -20.21
CA THR A 37 1.98 49.85 -20.78
C THR A 37 1.06 50.40 -19.69
N GLU A 38 0.51 51.56 -20.02
CA GLU A 38 -0.40 52.36 -19.23
C GLU A 38 -1.76 51.68 -19.09
N LYS A 39 -2.36 51.84 -17.91
CA LYS A 39 -3.74 51.42 -17.61
C LYS A 39 -4.70 52.53 -18.03
N PRO A 40 -5.80 52.23 -18.72
CA PRO A 40 -6.94 53.14 -18.74
C PRO A 40 -7.81 52.94 -17.48
N ALA A 41 -8.10 54.06 -16.83
CA ALA A 41 -9.05 54.19 -15.73
C ALA A 41 -10.48 54.00 -16.27
N VAL A 42 -11.25 53.11 -15.64
CA VAL A 42 -12.70 52.98 -15.84
C VAL A 42 -13.38 53.60 -14.63
N GLU A 43 -14.09 54.70 -14.89
CA GLU A 43 -14.95 55.40 -13.94
C GLU A 43 -16.13 54.51 -13.52
N MET A 44 -16.38 54.43 -12.22
CA MET A 44 -17.59 53.84 -11.65
C MET A 44 -18.57 54.93 -11.23
N PRO A 45 -19.89 54.74 -11.43
CA PRO A 45 -20.91 55.70 -11.03
C PRO A 45 -21.20 55.66 -9.51
N PRO A 46 -21.70 56.77 -8.93
CA PRO A 46 -22.04 56.86 -7.51
C PRO A 46 -23.34 56.10 -7.21
N THR A 47 -23.28 55.14 -6.29
CA THR A 47 -24.47 54.48 -5.72
C THR A 47 -24.91 55.22 -4.46
N ALA A 48 -26.18 55.63 -4.45
CA ALA A 48 -26.83 56.33 -3.35
C ALA A 48 -27.03 55.42 -2.13
N ASN A 49 -26.78 55.97 -0.94
CA ASN A 49 -27.08 55.34 0.35
C ASN A 49 -28.57 55.51 0.70
N PRO A 50 -29.33 54.43 0.94
CA PRO A 50 -30.55 54.52 1.70
C PRO A 50 -30.24 54.45 3.21
N ALA A 51 -30.83 55.39 3.96
CA ALA A 51 -30.78 55.47 5.41
C ALA A 51 -31.26 54.17 6.06
N GLN A 52 -30.43 53.61 6.95
CA GLN A 52 -30.79 52.48 7.80
C GLN A 52 -31.35 52.99 9.13
N THR A 53 -32.58 52.56 9.42
CA THR A 53 -33.24 52.63 10.73
C THR A 53 -32.51 51.76 11.77
N PRO A 54 -32.49 52.16 13.06
CA PRO A 54 -31.84 51.40 14.12
C PRO A 54 -32.70 50.17 14.50
N ALA A 55 -32.31 48.99 14.01
CA ALA A 55 -32.88 47.72 14.43
C ALA A 55 -32.40 47.34 15.84
N GLU A 56 -33.34 46.92 16.68
CA GLU A 56 -33.15 46.49 18.05
C GLU A 56 -32.07 45.39 18.20
N LYS A 57 -31.19 45.59 19.19
CA LYS A 57 -30.21 44.61 19.63
C LYS A 57 -30.90 43.42 20.29
N GLY A 58 -31.17 42.37 19.51
CA GLY A 58 -31.48 41.05 20.04
C GLY A 58 -30.31 40.47 20.86
N PRO A 59 -30.58 39.58 21.83
CA PRO A 59 -29.57 39.03 22.74
C PRO A 59 -28.49 38.30 21.94
N ALA A 60 -27.23 38.56 22.29
CA ALA A 60 -26.05 38.04 21.63
C ALA A 60 -26.06 36.50 21.57
N GLN A 61 -26.48 35.95 20.43
CA GLN A 61 -26.32 34.53 20.12
C GLN A 61 -24.83 34.20 20.17
N GLY A 62 -24.45 33.33 21.11
CA GLY A 62 -23.07 32.91 21.31
C GLY A 62 -22.49 32.34 20.02
N ARG A 63 -21.36 32.90 19.56
CA ARG A 63 -20.68 32.43 18.34
C ARG A 63 -20.47 30.90 18.45
N PRO A 64 -20.86 30.11 17.46
CA PRO A 64 -20.64 28.66 17.49
C PRO A 64 -19.15 28.40 17.71
N LYS A 65 -18.83 27.62 18.74
CA LYS A 65 -17.45 27.19 19.00
C LYS A 65 -16.98 26.45 17.75
N ARG A 66 -15.91 26.95 17.10
CA ARG A 66 -15.34 26.36 15.89
C ARG A 66 -15.05 24.87 16.14
N ALA A 67 -15.69 24.00 15.37
CA ALA A 67 -15.46 22.56 15.43
C ALA A 67 -13.97 22.27 15.15
N VAL A 68 -13.35 21.48 16.02
CA VAL A 68 -12.01 20.94 15.78
C VAL A 68 -12.18 19.74 14.88
N VAL A 69 -11.49 19.73 13.74
CA VAL A 69 -11.52 18.57 12.84
C VAL A 69 -10.36 17.66 13.22
N HIS A 70 -10.70 16.47 13.68
CA HIS A 70 -9.73 15.42 13.93
C HIS A 70 -9.32 14.79 12.60
N VAL A 71 -8.01 14.61 12.39
CA VAL A 71 -7.48 14.09 11.12
C VAL A 71 -6.62 12.87 11.39
N ASP A 72 -6.88 11.80 10.62
CA ASP A 72 -6.10 10.58 10.64
C ASP A 72 -4.60 10.86 10.36
N PRO A 73 -3.66 10.37 11.20
CA PRO A 73 -2.21 10.51 10.99
C PRO A 73 -1.75 10.03 9.61
N THR A 74 -2.45 9.07 9.01
CA THR A 74 -2.11 8.54 7.70
C THR A 74 -2.34 9.56 6.59
N PHE A 75 -3.38 10.40 6.70
CA PHE A 75 -3.65 11.51 5.76
C PHE A 75 -2.59 12.61 5.88
N LEU A 76 -2.19 12.89 7.12
CA LEU A 76 -1.32 14.01 7.40
C LEU A 76 0.06 13.86 6.75
N ARG A 77 0.53 12.62 6.56
CA ARG A 77 1.83 12.35 5.92
C ARG A 77 1.97 13.01 4.55
N ASP A 78 0.89 13.03 3.78
CA ASP A 78 0.86 13.60 2.43
C ASP A 78 0.24 15.00 2.35
N SER A 79 -0.31 15.50 3.45
CA SER A 79 -0.83 16.86 3.54
C SER A 79 0.24 17.92 3.24
N LEU A 80 -0.20 19.06 2.67
CA LEU A 80 0.67 20.22 2.43
C LEU A 80 1.35 20.72 3.72
N ALA A 81 0.71 20.55 4.88
CA ALA A 81 1.25 20.94 6.17
C ALA A 81 2.53 20.18 6.53
N VAL A 82 2.57 18.87 6.22
CA VAL A 82 3.77 18.05 6.44
C VAL A 82 4.78 18.23 5.32
N ARG A 83 4.34 18.46 4.07
CA ARG A 83 5.24 18.69 2.91
C ARG A 83 5.97 20.04 2.98
N TYR A 84 5.33 21.06 3.55
CA TYR A 84 5.86 22.42 3.61
C TYR A 84 5.72 23.01 5.02
N PRO A 85 6.52 22.53 6.01
CA PRO A 85 6.46 23.05 7.35
C PRO A 85 6.86 24.52 7.37
N ASN A 86 6.13 25.31 8.15
CA ASN A 86 6.37 26.72 8.30
C ASN A 86 7.68 26.97 9.06
N VAL A 87 8.53 27.83 8.50
CA VAL A 87 9.87 28.16 9.03
C VAL A 87 9.81 29.32 10.03
N THR A 88 8.72 30.07 10.04
CA THR A 88 8.66 31.40 10.64
C THR A 88 8.75 31.41 12.17
N SER A 89 8.39 30.31 12.84
CA SER A 89 8.29 30.29 14.31
C SER A 89 9.62 30.01 15.03
N LYS A 90 10.55 29.25 14.43
CA LYS A 90 11.79 28.81 15.09
C LYS A 90 13.02 29.53 14.54
N PRO A 91 13.88 30.12 15.40
CA PRO A 91 15.16 30.65 14.95
C PRO A 91 16.05 29.50 14.43
N ILE A 92 16.51 29.60 13.19
CA ILE A 92 17.41 28.62 12.57
C ILE A 92 18.83 29.13 12.74
N GLN A 93 19.64 28.41 13.52
CA GLN A 93 21.00 28.82 13.88
C GLN A 93 21.01 30.18 14.60
N GLY A 94 20.11 30.35 15.58
CA GLY A 94 20.04 31.54 16.43
C GLY A 94 19.40 32.79 15.80
N LYS A 95 19.02 32.76 14.52
CA LYS A 95 18.40 33.91 13.83
C LYS A 95 17.13 33.52 13.09
N LYS A 96 16.17 34.45 13.00
CA LYS A 96 15.02 34.32 12.08
C LYS A 96 15.56 34.46 10.66
N ARG A 97 15.44 33.41 9.85
CA ARG A 97 15.91 33.41 8.46
C ARG A 97 14.75 33.62 7.50
N ASN A 98 15.05 34.21 6.34
CA ASN A 98 14.07 34.31 5.25
C ASN A 98 13.60 32.89 4.86
N PRO A 99 12.27 32.67 4.71
CA PRO A 99 11.70 31.39 4.27
C PRO A 99 12.30 30.80 2.99
N ARG A 100 12.83 31.65 2.10
CA ARG A 100 13.47 31.25 0.83
C ARG A 100 14.98 31.00 0.95
N SER A 101 15.59 31.27 2.11
CA SER A 101 17.02 31.03 2.32
C SER A 101 17.34 29.52 2.23
N ARG A 102 18.54 29.16 1.75
CA ARG A 102 18.97 27.75 1.67
C ARG A 102 18.89 27.04 3.02
N ALA A 103 19.24 27.73 4.11
CA ALA A 103 19.15 27.19 5.46
C ALA A 103 17.69 26.90 5.88
N ALA A 104 16.75 27.79 5.54
CA ALA A 104 15.33 27.56 5.75
C ALA A 104 14.81 26.35 4.95
N LEU A 105 15.21 26.23 3.68
CA LEU A 105 14.83 25.10 2.83
C LEU A 105 15.41 23.77 3.34
N LEU A 106 16.66 23.75 3.78
CA LEU A 106 17.30 22.57 4.35
C LEU A 106 16.64 22.16 5.66
N TRP A 107 16.37 23.12 6.55
CA TRP A 107 15.61 22.88 7.77
C TRP A 107 14.23 22.30 7.45
N ARG A 108 13.51 22.86 6.47
CA ARG A 108 12.21 22.31 6.02
C ARG A 108 12.35 20.87 5.59
N LYS A 109 13.32 20.54 4.73
CA LYS A 109 13.56 19.16 4.28
C LYS A 109 13.81 18.21 5.45
N GLN A 110 14.64 18.62 6.41
CA GLN A 110 14.91 17.83 7.62
C GLN A 110 13.67 17.65 8.47
N GLU A 111 12.89 18.71 8.66
CA GLU A 111 11.68 18.67 9.45
C GLU A 111 10.62 17.78 8.76
N VAL A 112 10.36 17.97 7.46
CA VAL A 112 9.51 17.07 6.65
C VAL A 112 9.91 15.60 6.85
N ALA A 113 11.21 15.28 6.77
CA ALA A 113 11.70 13.92 6.96
C ALA A 113 11.46 13.40 8.38
N ARG A 114 11.69 14.22 9.41
CA ARG A 114 11.41 13.87 10.82
C ARG A 114 9.93 13.62 11.05
N LEU A 115 9.06 14.46 10.48
CA LEU A 115 7.61 14.36 10.63
C LEU A 115 7.05 13.16 9.89
N ARG A 116 7.50 12.93 8.65
CA ARG A 116 7.17 11.70 7.92
C ARG A 116 7.58 10.46 8.69
N LYS A 117 8.78 10.47 9.30
CA LYS A 117 9.25 9.35 10.14
C LYS A 117 8.40 9.17 11.40
N ALA A 118 8.00 10.26 12.06
CA ALA A 118 7.14 10.20 13.25
C ALA A 118 5.74 9.68 12.92
N LEU A 119 5.10 10.21 11.87
CA LEU A 119 3.80 9.74 11.38
C LEU A 119 3.88 8.30 10.88
N GLN A 120 4.93 7.96 10.13
CA GLN A 120 5.12 6.61 9.65
C GLN A 120 5.24 5.62 10.80
N ARG A 121 5.90 5.96 11.93
CA ARG A 121 5.94 5.07 13.10
C ARG A 121 4.55 4.76 13.66
N LEU A 122 3.68 5.77 13.70
CA LEU A 122 2.33 5.62 14.22
C LEU A 122 1.43 4.77 13.30
N THR A 123 1.62 4.89 11.98
CA THR A 123 0.81 4.21 10.97
C THR A 123 1.49 2.97 10.38
N HIS A 124 2.70 2.63 10.84
CA HIS A 124 3.50 1.57 10.22
C HIS A 124 2.80 0.23 10.42
N GLY A 125 2.63 -0.55 9.36
CA GLY A 125 2.03 -1.87 9.46
C GLY A 125 0.51 -1.88 9.61
N LYS A 126 -0.12 -0.81 10.10
CA LYS A 126 -1.59 -0.75 10.20
C LYS A 126 -2.26 -0.74 8.82
N ASN A 127 -1.62 -0.10 7.85
CA ASN A 127 -2.15 0.04 6.50
C ASN A 127 -1.16 -0.49 5.46
N ILE A 128 -1.65 -1.32 4.54
CA ILE A 128 -0.91 -1.78 3.36
C ILE A 128 -1.62 -1.22 2.12
N PHE A 129 -0.84 -0.74 1.17
CA PHE A 129 -1.33 -0.16 -0.08
C PHE A 129 -0.73 -0.95 -1.25
N ALA A 130 -1.57 -1.46 -2.14
CA ALA A 130 -1.15 -2.13 -3.36
C ALA A 130 -1.37 -1.21 -4.57
N TYR A 131 -0.38 -1.14 -5.46
CA TYR A 131 -0.46 -0.38 -6.71
C TYR A 131 -0.22 -1.32 -7.87
N ASN A 132 -1.02 -1.17 -8.93
CA ASN A 132 -0.83 -1.90 -10.17
C ASN A 132 -0.23 -1.00 -11.24
N ASN A 133 0.61 -1.58 -12.08
CA ASN A 133 1.07 -0.92 -13.29
C ASN A 133 0.00 -1.04 -14.38
N ILE A 134 -0.43 0.08 -14.97
CA ILE A 134 -1.51 0.11 -15.97
C ILE A 134 -1.16 -0.72 -17.22
N ARG A 135 0.13 -0.85 -17.56
CA ARG A 135 0.56 -1.51 -18.80
C ARG A 135 0.97 -2.97 -18.58
N THR A 136 1.71 -3.24 -17.51
CA THR A 136 2.30 -4.56 -17.27
C THR A 136 1.51 -5.41 -16.28
N ASN A 137 0.49 -4.84 -15.62
CA ASN A 137 -0.25 -5.49 -14.53
C ASN A 137 0.62 -5.99 -13.37
N GLN A 138 1.85 -5.49 -13.25
CA GLN A 138 2.71 -5.75 -12.10
C GLN A 138 2.10 -5.09 -10.87
N VAL A 139 2.14 -5.78 -9.73
CA VAL A 139 1.59 -5.27 -8.47
C VAL A 139 2.72 -5.06 -7.48
N ILE A 140 2.67 -3.92 -6.79
CA ILE A 140 3.65 -3.53 -5.78
C ILE A 140 2.94 -3.22 -4.48
N TYR A 141 3.49 -3.72 -3.39
CA TYR A 141 3.00 -3.44 -2.04
C TYR A 141 3.80 -2.32 -1.40
N SER A 142 3.14 -1.48 -0.62
CA SER A 142 3.75 -0.36 0.07
C SER A 142 3.06 -0.14 1.41
N LEU A 143 3.83 0.18 2.45
CA LEU A 143 3.31 0.59 3.75
C LEU A 143 2.96 2.09 3.79
N SER A 144 2.97 2.75 2.63
CA SER A 144 2.66 4.16 2.48
C SER A 144 1.83 4.48 1.23
N ARG A 145 0.99 5.52 1.34
CA ARG A 145 0.14 6.05 0.26
C ARG A 145 0.90 6.72 -0.87
N SER A 146 2.13 7.13 -0.60
CA SER A 146 3.03 7.65 -1.63
C SER A 146 3.94 6.52 -2.11
N LEU A 147 4.05 6.34 -3.42
CA LEU A 147 5.05 5.45 -4.01
C LEU A 147 6.46 6.04 -3.87
N ASP A 148 7.36 5.26 -3.26
CA ASP A 148 8.79 5.57 -3.13
C ASP A 148 9.59 4.76 -4.13
N GLU A 149 10.49 5.40 -4.88
CA GLU A 149 11.21 4.82 -6.01
C GLU A 149 12.06 3.61 -5.59
N HIS A 150 12.78 3.73 -4.47
CA HIS A 150 13.64 2.65 -3.97
C HIS A 150 12.85 1.42 -3.52
N ASN A 151 11.69 1.63 -2.89
CA ASN A 151 10.83 0.54 -2.42
C ASN A 151 10.10 -0.14 -3.57
N VAL A 152 9.73 0.62 -4.61
CA VAL A 152 9.10 0.10 -5.82
C VAL A 152 10.08 -0.74 -6.62
N LEU A 153 11.23 -0.17 -6.99
CA LEU A 153 12.17 -0.84 -7.90
C LEU A 153 12.77 -2.11 -7.29
N SER A 154 12.91 -2.17 -5.96
CA SER A 154 13.40 -3.37 -5.26
C SER A 154 12.41 -4.55 -5.23
N GLN A 155 11.14 -4.32 -5.55
CA GLN A 155 10.12 -5.37 -5.66
C GLN A 155 10.01 -5.95 -7.07
N LEU A 156 10.54 -5.25 -8.08
CA LEU A 156 10.46 -5.68 -9.47
C LEU A 156 11.59 -6.64 -9.80
N VAL A 157 11.25 -7.91 -10.06
CA VAL A 157 12.21 -8.93 -10.49
C VAL A 157 12.53 -8.76 -11.97
N TYR A 158 13.80 -8.99 -12.34
CA TYR A 158 14.24 -8.92 -13.73
C TYR A 158 13.85 -10.18 -14.51
N HIS A 159 12.86 -10.04 -15.40
CA HIS A 159 12.38 -11.10 -16.31
C HIS A 159 12.95 -10.96 -17.73
N GLY A 160 13.70 -9.88 -18.02
CA GLY A 160 14.34 -9.65 -19.31
C GLY A 160 14.47 -8.16 -19.68
N LYS A 161 14.93 -7.90 -20.91
CA LYS A 161 15.08 -6.51 -21.39
C LYS A 161 13.72 -5.80 -21.39
N LYS A 162 13.68 -4.59 -20.84
CA LYS A 162 12.48 -3.72 -20.72
C LYS A 162 11.40 -4.23 -19.75
N THR A 163 11.70 -5.18 -18.86
CA THR A 163 10.72 -5.62 -17.83
C THR A 163 10.78 -4.77 -16.57
N VAL A 164 11.95 -4.23 -16.23
CA VAL A 164 12.15 -3.32 -15.10
C VAL A 164 12.45 -1.92 -15.64
N PRO A 165 11.67 -0.89 -15.27
CA PRO A 165 11.95 0.48 -15.68
C PRO A 165 13.18 1.03 -14.96
N ALA A 166 13.92 1.93 -15.62
CA ALA A 166 15.12 2.55 -15.03
C ALA A 166 14.80 3.57 -13.91
N SER A 167 13.63 4.20 -13.97
CA SER A 167 13.14 5.14 -12.96
C SER A 167 11.63 5.02 -12.81
N LEU A 168 11.13 5.37 -11.62
CA LEU A 168 9.71 5.29 -11.29
C LEU A 168 8.90 6.38 -12.02
N ARG A 169 8.08 5.93 -12.97
CA ARG A 169 7.07 6.74 -13.67
C ARG A 169 5.73 6.68 -12.96
N LYS A 170 5.44 7.66 -12.10
CA LYS A 170 4.25 7.70 -11.23
C LYS A 170 2.92 7.68 -11.98
N ASP A 171 2.89 8.18 -13.21
CA ASP A 171 1.75 8.17 -14.13
C ASP A 171 1.34 6.76 -14.60
N MET A 172 2.27 5.80 -14.55
CA MET A 172 2.01 4.42 -14.99
C MET A 172 1.49 3.52 -13.87
N TRP A 173 1.38 4.04 -12.64
CA TRP A 173 0.95 3.30 -11.47
C TRP A 173 -0.37 3.85 -10.95
N THR A 174 -1.34 2.96 -10.85
CA THR A 174 -2.65 3.24 -10.28
C THR A 174 -2.76 2.58 -8.92
N PRO A 175 -3.47 3.19 -7.96
CA PRO A 175 -3.97 2.46 -6.80
C PRO A 175 -4.69 1.19 -7.25
N TYR A 176 -4.54 0.10 -6.50
CA TYR A 176 -5.25 -1.15 -6.78
C TYR A 176 -6.20 -1.51 -5.64
N PHE A 177 -5.65 -1.75 -4.44
CA PHE A 177 -6.43 -1.94 -3.23
C PHE A 177 -5.65 -1.49 -1.99
N SER A 178 -6.33 -1.22 -0.89
CA SER A 178 -5.72 -0.96 0.42
C SER A 178 -6.27 -1.90 1.49
N LEU A 179 -5.38 -2.34 2.39
CA LEU A 179 -5.70 -3.19 3.53
C LEU A 179 -5.47 -2.41 4.82
N HIS A 180 -6.41 -2.53 5.74
CA HIS A 180 -6.41 -1.85 7.03
C HIS A 180 -6.60 -2.88 8.14
N PHE A 181 -5.65 -2.91 9.06
CA PHE A 181 -5.59 -3.84 10.19
C PHE A 181 -5.80 -3.08 11.50
N SER A 182 -6.43 -3.73 12.48
CA SER A 182 -6.51 -3.18 13.85
C SER A 182 -5.12 -3.08 14.50
N SER A 183 -4.29 -4.09 14.28
CA SER A 183 -2.94 -4.20 14.84
C SER A 183 -1.83 -4.05 13.81
N ALA A 184 -0.79 -3.29 14.16
CA ALA A 184 0.39 -3.08 13.32
C ALA A 184 1.22 -4.36 13.10
N SER A 185 1.27 -5.27 14.08
CA SER A 185 2.04 -6.51 13.97
C SER A 185 1.45 -7.43 12.90
N ARG A 186 0.12 -7.61 12.91
CA ARG A 186 -0.62 -8.39 11.92
C ARG A 186 -0.38 -7.86 10.50
N GLY A 187 -0.49 -6.55 10.29
CA GLY A 187 -0.26 -5.99 8.96
C GLY A 187 1.21 -6.01 8.52
N LEU A 188 2.20 -5.94 9.43
CA LEU A 188 3.61 -6.16 9.06
C LEU A 188 3.89 -7.61 8.66
N GLU A 189 3.29 -8.57 9.35
CA GLU A 189 3.38 -9.98 8.99
C GLU A 189 2.70 -10.24 7.63
N ALA A 190 1.50 -9.71 7.43
CA ALA A 190 0.79 -9.81 6.15
C ALA A 190 1.63 -9.20 5.02
N TYR A 191 2.17 -8.00 5.23
CA TYR A 191 3.05 -7.35 4.24
C TYR A 191 4.28 -8.18 3.89
N ARG A 192 4.89 -8.83 4.89
CA ARG A 192 6.02 -9.74 4.67
C ARG A 192 5.59 -10.94 3.83
N LEU A 193 4.50 -11.61 4.20
CA LEU A 193 3.99 -12.80 3.49
C LEU A 193 3.60 -12.46 2.04
N LEU A 194 2.91 -11.35 1.80
CA LEU A 194 2.53 -10.89 0.46
C LEU A 194 3.75 -10.69 -0.45
N ARG A 195 4.84 -10.14 0.10
CA ARG A 195 6.09 -9.96 -0.65
C ARG A 195 6.80 -11.28 -0.90
N GLU A 196 6.80 -12.19 0.08
CA GLU A 196 7.37 -13.53 -0.06
C GLU A 196 6.61 -14.33 -1.13
N PHE A 197 5.27 -14.31 -1.14
CA PHE A 197 4.44 -14.96 -2.15
C PHE A 197 4.65 -14.37 -3.54
N SER A 198 4.63 -13.04 -3.68
CA SER A 198 4.91 -12.37 -4.95
C SER A 198 6.30 -12.71 -5.49
N LEU A 199 7.31 -12.79 -4.63
CA LEU A 199 8.66 -13.17 -5.02
C LEU A 199 8.73 -14.65 -5.42
N GLN A 200 8.11 -15.53 -4.66
CA GLN A 200 8.09 -16.97 -4.92
C GLN A 200 7.46 -17.28 -6.27
N ARG A 201 6.31 -16.69 -6.62
CA ARG A 201 5.68 -16.89 -7.93
C ARG A 201 6.52 -16.41 -9.10
N GLN A 202 7.28 -15.34 -8.90
CA GLN A 202 8.15 -14.81 -9.94
C GLN A 202 9.40 -15.65 -10.15
N LEU A 203 9.95 -16.23 -9.08
CA LEU A 203 11.19 -17.02 -9.13
C LEU A 203 10.94 -18.51 -9.43
N ALA A 204 9.88 -19.08 -8.86
CA ALA A 204 9.45 -20.47 -9.03
C ALA A 204 7.98 -20.54 -9.47
N PRO A 205 7.65 -20.02 -10.67
CA PRO A 205 6.30 -20.10 -11.22
C PRO A 205 5.85 -21.56 -11.44
N PRO A 206 4.56 -21.88 -11.25
CA PRO A 206 4.03 -23.20 -11.59
C PRO A 206 4.23 -23.49 -13.08
N GLU A 207 4.52 -24.75 -13.41
CA GLU A 207 4.88 -25.14 -14.78
C GLU A 207 3.77 -24.82 -15.79
N ASP A 208 2.51 -24.95 -15.38
CA ASP A 208 1.32 -24.72 -16.20
C ASP A 208 1.21 -23.29 -16.72
N MET A 209 1.75 -22.32 -15.97
CA MET A 209 1.77 -20.91 -16.35
C MET A 209 2.85 -20.59 -17.39
N ILE A 210 3.93 -21.38 -17.40
CA ILE A 210 5.11 -21.17 -18.25
C ILE A 210 5.02 -21.98 -19.54
N LYS A 211 4.36 -23.14 -19.49
CA LYS A 211 4.11 -24.01 -20.63
C LYS A 211 2.91 -23.51 -21.43
N ALA A 212 2.91 -23.80 -22.73
CA ALA A 212 1.73 -23.62 -23.56
C ALA A 212 0.71 -24.68 -23.11
N SER A 213 -0.33 -24.25 -22.42
CA SER A 213 -1.44 -25.09 -21.94
C SER A 213 -2.75 -24.50 -22.44
N GLU A 214 -3.77 -25.35 -22.61
CA GLU A 214 -5.12 -24.93 -22.98
C GLU A 214 -5.75 -24.03 -21.91
N GLY A 215 -5.25 -24.02 -20.68
CA GLY A 215 -5.70 -23.11 -19.62
C GLY A 215 -5.04 -21.73 -19.64
N ASN A 216 -4.10 -21.46 -20.56
CA ASN A 216 -3.34 -20.22 -20.53
C ASN A 216 -4.11 -19.05 -21.16
N GLU A 217 -4.82 -18.28 -20.31
CA GLU A 217 -5.60 -17.10 -20.71
C GLU A 217 -4.86 -16.14 -21.65
N TYR A 218 -3.55 -15.98 -21.45
CA TYR A 218 -2.76 -15.04 -22.24
C TYR A 218 -2.70 -15.43 -23.71
N LEU A 219 -2.65 -16.73 -24.04
CA LEU A 219 -2.63 -17.21 -25.41
C LEU A 219 -3.96 -16.88 -26.12
N PHE A 220 -5.10 -17.10 -25.46
CA PHE A 220 -6.40 -16.75 -26.03
C PHE A 220 -6.56 -15.25 -26.28
N ARG A 221 -6.01 -14.40 -25.41
CA ARG A 221 -6.02 -12.94 -25.62
C ARG A 221 -5.17 -12.50 -26.81
N GLN A 222 -4.19 -13.31 -27.24
CA GLN A 222 -3.35 -13.04 -28.41
C GLN A 222 -3.90 -13.66 -29.70
N ARG A 223 -4.93 -14.52 -29.61
CA ARG A 223 -5.58 -15.10 -30.79
C ARG A 223 -6.21 -13.97 -31.63
N PRO A 224 -5.85 -13.84 -32.93
CA PRO A 224 -6.47 -12.87 -33.82
C PRO A 224 -7.99 -13.00 -33.83
N ARG A 225 -8.70 -11.88 -34.03
CA ARG A 225 -10.17 -11.90 -34.12
C ARG A 225 -10.66 -12.41 -35.48
N ASP A 226 -9.84 -12.29 -36.51
CA ASP A 226 -10.20 -12.70 -37.86
C ASP A 226 -10.17 -14.22 -37.98
N PRO A 227 -11.22 -14.87 -38.51
CA PRO A 227 -11.38 -16.32 -38.45
C PRO A 227 -10.26 -17.07 -39.20
N LEU A 228 -9.87 -16.59 -40.38
CA LEU A 228 -8.80 -17.22 -41.19
C LEU A 228 -7.41 -17.10 -40.55
N GLU A 229 -7.16 -16.01 -39.82
CA GLU A 229 -5.90 -15.85 -39.09
C GLU A 229 -5.92 -16.63 -37.77
N ALA A 230 -7.08 -16.75 -37.15
CA ALA A 230 -7.28 -17.58 -35.97
C ALA A 230 -7.03 -19.07 -36.27
N GLU A 231 -7.54 -19.59 -37.39
CA GLU A 231 -7.28 -20.98 -37.81
C GLU A 231 -5.78 -21.26 -38.00
N LYS A 232 -5.07 -20.37 -38.73
CA LYS A 232 -3.61 -20.49 -38.91
C LYS A 232 -2.86 -20.42 -37.58
N TRP A 233 -3.31 -19.54 -36.69
CA TRP A 233 -2.74 -19.44 -35.36
C TRP A 233 -2.99 -20.72 -34.56
N ASP A 234 -4.18 -21.31 -34.64
CA ASP A 234 -4.51 -22.56 -33.97
C ASP A 234 -3.65 -23.71 -34.52
N GLU A 235 -3.48 -23.83 -35.84
CA GLU A 235 -2.60 -24.83 -36.47
C GLU A 235 -1.14 -24.73 -35.98
N GLU A 236 -0.62 -23.52 -35.79
CA GLU A 236 0.74 -23.31 -35.28
C GLU A 236 0.88 -23.61 -33.78
N TRP A 237 -0.13 -23.30 -32.98
CA TRP A 237 -0.06 -23.35 -31.52
C TRP A 237 -0.55 -24.67 -30.93
N LYS A 238 -1.52 -25.34 -31.56
CA LYS A 238 -2.06 -26.63 -31.12
C LYS A 238 -0.97 -27.70 -30.86
N PRO A 239 -0.01 -27.96 -31.78
CA PRO A 239 1.04 -28.94 -31.49
C PRO A 239 1.95 -28.52 -30.32
N ARG A 240 2.13 -27.22 -30.07
CA ARG A 240 2.92 -26.72 -28.95
C ARG A 240 2.19 -26.86 -27.62
N ILE A 241 0.87 -26.69 -27.64
CA ILE A 241 -0.02 -26.85 -26.49
C ILE A 241 -0.09 -28.33 -26.11
N GLU A 242 -0.35 -29.21 -27.06
CA GLU A 242 -0.39 -30.67 -26.85
C GLU A 242 0.95 -31.19 -26.32
N ALA A 243 2.07 -30.70 -26.85
CA ALA A 243 3.41 -31.07 -26.39
C ALA A 243 3.85 -30.35 -25.10
N SER A 244 3.00 -29.48 -24.51
CA SER A 244 3.32 -28.71 -23.29
C SER A 244 4.66 -27.96 -23.36
N HIS A 245 4.97 -27.40 -24.54
CA HIS A 245 6.26 -26.73 -24.77
C HIS A 245 6.38 -25.45 -23.93
N PHE A 246 7.59 -25.15 -23.47
CA PHE A 246 7.87 -23.88 -22.79
C PHE A 246 7.63 -22.68 -23.71
N LEU A 247 6.92 -21.67 -23.19
CA LEU A 247 6.70 -20.43 -23.92
C LEU A 247 8.02 -19.69 -24.18
N GLY A 248 8.04 -18.91 -25.26
CA GLY A 248 9.18 -18.04 -25.58
C GLY A 248 9.46 -17.04 -24.45
N LYS A 249 10.74 -16.67 -24.26
CA LYS A 249 11.20 -15.80 -23.15
C LYS A 249 10.37 -14.51 -22.99
N LYS A 250 9.98 -13.87 -24.10
CA LYS A 250 9.17 -12.64 -24.08
C LYS A 250 7.75 -12.88 -23.56
N MET A 251 7.13 -13.99 -23.93
CA MET A 251 5.77 -14.35 -23.52
C MET A 251 5.76 -14.74 -22.04
N ARG A 252 6.72 -15.57 -21.62
CA ARG A 252 6.93 -15.92 -20.21
C ARG A 252 7.08 -14.68 -19.34
N ALA A 253 7.94 -13.74 -19.77
CA ALA A 253 8.13 -12.50 -19.02
C ALA A 253 6.84 -11.69 -18.88
N ARG A 254 5.98 -11.62 -19.91
CA ARG A 254 4.70 -10.91 -19.83
C ARG A 254 3.72 -11.60 -18.88
N ILE A 255 3.62 -12.92 -18.94
CA ILE A 255 2.76 -13.70 -18.04
C ILE A 255 3.23 -13.54 -16.58
N LEU A 256 4.54 -13.62 -16.33
CA LEU A 256 5.10 -13.43 -14.98
C LEU A 256 4.97 -12.00 -14.44
N MET A 257 4.87 -11.01 -15.32
CA MET A 257 4.62 -9.63 -14.95
C MET A 257 3.15 -9.38 -14.61
N ASP A 258 2.21 -10.14 -15.18
CA ASP A 258 0.78 -10.00 -14.88
C ASP A 258 0.46 -10.62 -13.51
N GLN A 259 0.47 -9.78 -12.49
CA GLN A 259 0.31 -10.17 -11.10
C GLN A 259 -1.03 -9.74 -10.53
N LYS A 260 -1.90 -9.13 -11.35
CA LYS A 260 -3.13 -8.50 -10.87
C LYS A 260 -4.05 -9.53 -10.18
N ALA A 261 -4.39 -10.62 -10.87
CA ALA A 261 -5.22 -11.68 -10.30
C ALA A 261 -4.52 -12.43 -9.16
N THR A 262 -3.25 -12.79 -9.35
CA THR A 262 -2.50 -13.57 -8.33
C THR A 262 -2.28 -12.80 -7.03
N SER A 263 -2.11 -11.47 -7.10
CA SER A 263 -1.99 -10.63 -5.89
C SER A 263 -3.27 -10.61 -5.05
N VAL A 264 -4.45 -10.74 -5.66
CA VAL A 264 -5.72 -10.83 -4.92
C VAL A 264 -5.85 -12.18 -4.23
N ALA A 265 -5.55 -13.26 -4.97
CA ALA A 265 -5.52 -14.60 -4.40
C ALA A 265 -4.52 -14.72 -3.24
N ASP A 266 -3.36 -14.05 -3.33
CA ASP A 266 -2.40 -13.99 -2.22
C ASP A 266 -2.97 -13.33 -0.98
N VAL A 267 -3.67 -12.21 -1.15
CA VAL A 267 -4.25 -11.49 -0.01
C VAL A 267 -5.24 -12.39 0.69
N ALA A 268 -6.15 -13.03 -0.04
CA ALA A 268 -7.08 -13.99 0.54
C ALA A 268 -6.35 -15.13 1.28
N ALA A 269 -5.31 -15.70 0.68
CA ALA A 269 -4.50 -16.75 1.31
C ALA A 269 -3.76 -16.28 2.56
N VAL A 270 -3.15 -15.09 2.54
CA VAL A 270 -2.44 -14.50 3.67
C VAL A 270 -3.39 -14.23 4.83
N LEU A 271 -4.58 -13.71 4.56
CA LEU A 271 -5.59 -13.45 5.59
C LEU A 271 -6.12 -14.76 6.19
N ALA A 272 -6.36 -15.79 5.37
CA ALA A 272 -6.72 -17.12 5.85
C ALA A 272 -5.64 -17.74 6.75
N ILE A 273 -4.36 -17.61 6.38
CA ILE A 273 -3.23 -18.07 7.22
C ILE A 273 -3.21 -17.33 8.57
N GLN A 274 -3.49 -16.03 8.58
CA GLN A 274 -3.53 -15.24 9.82
C GLN A 274 -4.70 -15.62 10.71
N GLU A 275 -5.87 -15.90 10.14
CA GLU A 275 -7.04 -16.37 10.88
C GLU A 275 -6.79 -17.75 11.48
N GLN A 276 -6.23 -18.69 10.72
CA GLN A 276 -5.83 -20.01 11.22
C GLN A 276 -4.84 -19.90 12.38
N LYS A 277 -3.81 -19.05 12.24
CA LYS A 277 -2.85 -18.78 13.32
C LYS A 277 -3.51 -18.19 14.56
N ALA A 278 -4.50 -17.32 14.39
CA ALA A 278 -5.25 -16.76 15.52
C ALA A 278 -6.04 -17.85 16.25
N LYS A 279 -6.78 -18.68 15.52
CA LYS A 279 -7.53 -19.84 16.06
C LYS A 279 -6.61 -20.84 16.77
N GLU A 280 -5.43 -21.12 16.20
CA GLU A 280 -4.43 -22.00 16.83
C GLU A 280 -3.86 -21.42 18.13
N LEU A 281 -3.67 -20.10 18.21
CA LEU A 281 -3.20 -19.45 19.43
C LEU A 281 -4.27 -19.47 20.52
N GLU A 282 -5.51 -19.14 20.18
CA GLU A 282 -6.65 -19.21 21.11
C GLU A 282 -6.86 -20.63 21.64
N ALA A 283 -6.78 -21.65 20.78
CA ALA A 283 -6.87 -23.05 21.19
C ALA A 283 -5.70 -23.50 22.08
N LYS A 284 -4.52 -22.89 21.95
CA LYS A 284 -3.38 -23.15 22.82
C LYS A 284 -3.54 -22.47 24.17
N GLU A 285 -3.98 -21.22 24.18
CA GLU A 285 -4.26 -20.47 25.41
C GLU A 285 -5.34 -21.18 26.24
N ALA A 286 -6.43 -21.64 25.61
CA ALA A 286 -7.47 -22.43 26.30
C ALA A 286 -6.94 -23.74 26.91
N LYS A 287 -6.05 -24.46 26.21
CA LYS A 287 -5.41 -25.67 26.75
C LYS A 287 -4.46 -25.38 27.89
N GLU A 288 -3.72 -24.26 27.83
CA GLU A 288 -2.86 -23.84 28.93
C GLU A 288 -3.66 -23.47 30.17
N ASP A 289 -4.81 -22.81 30.00
CA ASP A 289 -5.73 -22.48 31.09
C ASP A 289 -6.36 -23.74 31.71
N GLU A 290 -6.82 -24.71 30.90
CA GLU A 290 -7.33 -26.00 31.39
C GLU A 290 -6.28 -26.78 32.19
N LEU A 291 -5.03 -26.80 31.72
CA LEU A 291 -3.92 -27.44 32.44
C LEU A 291 -3.58 -26.71 33.74
N ALA A 292 -3.64 -25.37 33.75
CA ALA A 292 -3.41 -24.59 34.97
C ALA A 292 -4.50 -24.85 36.02
N GLU A 293 -5.78 -24.93 35.61
CA GLU A 293 -6.88 -25.29 36.51
C GLU A 293 -6.74 -26.71 37.06
N ALA A 294 -6.27 -27.67 36.25
CA ALA A 294 -5.99 -29.03 36.70
C ALA A 294 -4.84 -29.08 37.74
N GLU A 295 -3.73 -28.37 37.49
CA GLU A 295 -2.61 -28.28 38.46
C GLU A 295 -3.05 -27.62 39.78
N GLU A 296 -3.91 -26.60 39.73
CA GLU A 296 -4.47 -25.96 40.93
C GLU A 296 -5.41 -26.91 41.71
N ALA A 297 -6.22 -27.73 41.03
CA ALA A 297 -7.09 -28.72 41.67
C ALA A 297 -6.30 -29.86 42.36
N GLU A 298 -5.19 -30.33 41.76
CA GLU A 298 -4.32 -31.35 42.36
C GLU A 298 -3.56 -30.84 43.60
N THR A 299 -3.10 -29.59 43.56
CA THR A 299 -2.43 -28.97 44.72
C THR A 299 -3.41 -28.69 45.87
N ALA A 300 -4.67 -28.36 45.57
CA ALA A 300 -5.72 -28.21 46.57
C ALA A 300 -6.10 -29.56 47.23
N THR A 301 -6.11 -30.68 46.49
CA THR A 301 -6.43 -32.00 47.04
C THR A 301 -5.31 -32.58 47.91
N THR A 302 -4.04 -32.38 47.51
CA THR A 302 -2.87 -32.85 48.28
C THR A 302 -2.65 -32.08 49.59
N THR A 303 -3.02 -30.80 49.65
CA THR A 303 -2.94 -30.00 50.89
C THR A 303 -4.03 -30.37 51.91
N ALA A 304 -5.13 -31.02 51.49
CA ALA A 304 -6.19 -31.45 52.39
C ALA A 304 -5.96 -32.85 53.02
N THR A 305 -5.02 -33.65 52.51
CA THR A 305 -4.81 -35.05 52.96
C THR A 305 -3.50 -35.30 53.72
N GLY A 306 -2.64 -34.30 53.91
CA GLY A 306 -1.30 -34.49 54.49
C GLY A 306 -1.08 -33.91 55.89
N GLU A 307 -1.63 -34.56 56.94
CA GLU A 307 -1.16 -34.40 58.33
C GLU A 307 -0.57 -35.69 58.94
N ASN A 308 -0.45 -36.79 58.19
CA ASN A 308 0.25 -37.99 58.65
C ASN A 308 1.36 -38.39 57.66
N GLY A 309 2.60 -38.26 58.12
CA GLY A 309 3.79 -38.47 57.32
C GLY A 309 4.14 -39.94 57.10
N GLU A 310 4.68 -40.24 55.93
CA GLU A 310 5.67 -41.30 55.77
C GLU A 310 6.48 -41.07 54.50
N ALA A 311 7.80 -41.17 54.61
CA ALA A 311 8.76 -40.92 53.54
C ALA A 311 8.87 -42.14 52.63
N VAL A 312 8.64 -41.98 51.31
CA VAL A 312 9.01 -43.00 50.31
C VAL A 312 9.55 -42.36 49.04
N GLU A 313 10.57 -43.05 48.53
CA GLU A 313 11.54 -42.71 47.50
C GLU A 313 11.03 -42.60 46.05
N ALA A 314 11.73 -41.75 45.31
CA ALA A 314 12.20 -41.88 43.92
C ALA A 314 11.35 -42.72 42.93
N LYS A 315 10.67 -42.00 42.01
CA LYS A 315 10.42 -42.48 40.65
C LYS A 315 10.84 -41.43 39.63
N GLU A 316 11.94 -41.76 38.95
CA GLU A 316 12.42 -41.12 37.73
C GLU A 316 11.64 -41.70 36.53
N GLY A 317 11.26 -40.83 35.59
CA GLY A 317 10.93 -41.24 34.23
C GLY A 317 9.59 -40.79 33.71
N GLU A 318 9.49 -39.50 33.32
CA GLU A 318 8.65 -39.05 32.21
C GLU A 318 9.03 -37.60 31.84
N GLU A 319 10.04 -37.47 30.97
CA GLU A 319 10.42 -36.19 30.34
C GLU A 319 9.48 -35.87 29.18
N GLU A 320 8.22 -35.57 29.49
CA GLU A 320 7.37 -34.87 28.52
C GLU A 320 7.84 -33.42 28.39
N LYS A 321 7.80 -32.91 27.16
CA LYS A 321 8.35 -31.64 26.70
C LYS A 321 7.68 -30.45 27.40
N LYS A 322 8.02 -30.20 28.67
CA LYS A 322 7.66 -28.96 29.37
C LYS A 322 8.25 -27.80 28.58
N GLU A 323 7.40 -27.06 27.87
CA GLU A 323 7.79 -25.86 27.15
C GLU A 323 8.53 -24.95 28.13
N LYS A 324 9.84 -24.77 27.89
CA LYS A 324 10.72 -24.10 28.84
C LYS A 324 10.23 -22.66 29.01
N LYS A 325 9.55 -22.39 30.14
CA LYS A 325 9.10 -21.05 30.54
C LYS A 325 10.22 -20.05 30.21
N PRO A 326 9.94 -18.98 29.44
CA PRO A 326 11.00 -18.12 28.93
C PRO A 326 11.82 -17.58 30.10
N SER A 327 13.15 -17.81 30.04
CA SER A 327 14.10 -17.41 31.09
C SER A 327 13.82 -16.00 31.60
N ARG A 328 13.99 -15.75 32.91
CA ARG A 328 13.83 -14.42 33.54
C ARG A 328 14.57 -13.32 32.77
N LYS A 329 15.71 -13.65 32.16
CA LYS A 329 16.50 -12.74 31.30
C LYS A 329 15.79 -12.39 29.99
N ARG A 330 15.09 -13.33 29.36
CA ARG A 330 14.26 -13.11 28.15
C ARG A 330 13.06 -12.23 28.48
N LYS A 331 12.31 -12.53 29.56
CA LYS A 331 11.20 -11.68 30.03
C LYS A 331 11.65 -10.23 30.27
N LYS A 332 12.80 -10.03 30.96
CA LYS A 332 13.38 -8.68 31.18
C LYS A 332 13.74 -7.96 29.88
N ARG A 333 14.25 -8.67 28.86
CA ARG A 333 14.54 -8.10 27.53
C ARG A 333 13.27 -7.70 26.78
N MET A 334 12.23 -8.53 26.81
CA MET A 334 10.94 -8.22 26.18
C MET A 334 10.28 -6.99 26.82
N LEU A 335 10.25 -6.93 28.16
CA LEU A 335 9.74 -5.75 28.88
C LEU A 335 10.54 -4.48 28.59
N ALA A 336 11.87 -4.60 28.48
CA ALA A 336 12.72 -3.46 28.10
C ALA A 336 12.48 -3.01 26.64
N ALA A 337 12.17 -3.93 25.73
CA ALA A 337 11.80 -3.61 24.36
C ALA A 337 10.45 -2.85 24.31
N LEU A 338 9.43 -3.36 25.02
CA LEU A 338 8.12 -2.70 25.14
C LEU A 338 8.23 -1.28 25.70
N ARG A 339 9.04 -1.08 26.76
CA ARG A 339 9.27 0.26 27.32
C ARG A 339 9.93 1.22 26.33
N ARG A 340 10.90 0.73 25.54
CA ARG A 340 11.55 1.54 24.50
C ARG A 340 10.58 1.91 23.39
N GLU A 341 9.71 0.98 23.00
CA GLU A 341 8.65 1.22 22.01
C GLU A 341 7.69 2.31 22.49
N GLN A 342 7.18 2.19 23.72
CA GLN A 342 6.32 3.21 24.34
C GLN A 342 7.01 4.59 24.45
N GLN A 343 8.32 4.64 24.75
CA GLN A 343 9.07 5.90 24.78
C GLN A 343 9.17 6.52 23.38
N ILE A 344 9.46 5.71 22.36
CA ILE A 344 9.53 6.16 20.97
C ILE A 344 8.18 6.69 20.49
N GLU A 345 7.08 6.04 20.88
CA GLU A 345 5.72 6.49 20.60
C GLU A 345 5.42 7.81 21.30
N LYS A 346 5.73 7.94 22.60
CA LYS A 346 5.56 9.20 23.34
C LYS A 346 6.35 10.36 22.72
N GLU A 347 7.60 10.12 22.33
CA GLU A 347 8.41 11.13 21.63
C GLU A 347 7.81 11.50 20.26
N ALA A 348 7.27 10.53 19.52
CA ALA A 348 6.61 10.79 18.25
C ALA A 348 5.35 11.65 18.47
N MET A 349 4.58 11.32 19.50
CA MET A 349 3.39 12.06 19.93
C MET A 349 3.69 13.50 20.33
N GLU A 350 4.74 13.73 21.11
CA GLU A 350 5.16 15.09 21.48
C GLU A 350 5.59 15.91 20.26
N LYS A 351 6.27 15.29 19.29
CA LYS A 351 6.65 15.95 18.03
C LYS A 351 5.42 16.31 17.19
N ILE A 352 4.42 15.43 17.15
CA ILE A 352 3.13 15.69 16.48
C ILE A 352 2.40 16.85 17.17
N ARG A 353 2.26 16.82 18.50
CA ARG A 353 1.65 17.93 19.28
C ARG A 353 2.38 19.25 19.05
N HIS A 354 3.71 19.23 19.00
CA HIS A 354 4.51 20.41 18.68
C HIS A 354 4.16 20.98 17.30
N LEU A 355 3.88 20.14 16.30
CA LEU A 355 3.45 20.63 14.98
C LEU A 355 2.10 21.31 15.00
N GLU A 356 1.13 20.74 15.71
CA GLU A 356 -0.19 21.34 15.85
C GLU A 356 -0.08 22.74 16.44
N LEU A 357 0.70 22.88 17.52
CA LEU A 357 0.95 24.16 18.17
C LEU A 357 1.65 25.16 17.23
N ASN A 358 2.65 24.71 16.47
CA ASN A 358 3.32 25.54 15.48
C ASN A 358 2.39 25.98 14.34
N ARG A 359 1.51 25.08 13.89
CA ARG A 359 0.52 25.37 12.84
C ARG A 359 -0.50 26.39 13.33
N LEU A 360 -0.93 26.30 14.58
CA LEU A 360 -1.82 27.29 15.20
C LEU A 360 -1.15 28.67 15.34
N HIS A 361 0.14 28.72 15.69
CA HIS A 361 0.85 30.00 15.90
C HIS A 361 1.16 30.77 14.61
N CYS A 362 1.29 30.10 13.46
CA CYS A 362 1.62 30.78 12.20
C CYS A 362 0.44 31.41 11.46
N TYR A 363 -0.81 31.20 11.90
CA TYR A 363 -1.99 31.90 11.35
C TYR A 363 -2.34 33.18 12.11
N ASN A 364 -1.59 33.55 13.15
CA ASN A 364 -1.62 34.90 13.74
C ASN A 364 -0.77 35.89 12.91
N VAL A 365 -0.91 35.87 11.59
CA VAL A 365 -0.46 36.99 10.75
C VAL A 365 -1.53 38.08 10.88
N PRO A 366 -1.17 39.34 11.21
CA PRO A 366 -2.13 40.43 11.31
C PRO A 366 -2.97 40.51 10.05
N SER A 367 -4.28 40.33 10.23
CA SER A 367 -5.32 40.11 9.23
C SER A 367 -5.48 41.22 8.16
N LYS A 368 -4.61 42.25 8.14
CA LYS A 368 -4.81 43.47 7.35
C LYS A 368 -4.78 43.28 5.82
N TYR A 369 -4.28 42.14 5.30
CA TYR A 369 -4.16 41.89 3.85
C TYR A 369 -5.01 40.71 3.32
N LEU A 370 -5.79 40.02 4.16
CA LEU A 370 -6.74 39.00 3.70
C LEU A 370 -8.11 39.66 3.53
N THR A 371 -8.45 40.00 2.29
CA THR A 371 -9.70 40.63 1.89
C THR A 371 -10.89 39.67 2.03
N GLY A 372 -11.94 40.17 2.71
CA GLY A 372 -13.35 39.79 2.50
C GLY A 372 -13.80 38.40 2.94
N GLN A 373 -13.49 37.35 2.17
CA GLN A 373 -14.31 36.13 2.16
C GLN A 373 -13.60 34.85 2.61
N ASN A 374 -12.26 34.85 2.77
CA ASN A 374 -11.51 33.65 3.18
C ASN A 374 -11.08 33.63 4.67
N ARG A 375 -11.73 34.44 5.54
CA ARG A 375 -11.35 34.57 6.96
C ARG A 375 -11.94 33.51 7.90
N GLU A 376 -12.95 32.75 7.48
CA GLU A 376 -13.72 31.93 8.43
C GLU A 376 -13.36 30.45 8.50
N THR A 377 -12.65 29.88 7.52
CA THR A 377 -12.27 28.46 7.53
C THR A 377 -10.85 28.21 8.06
N GLN A 378 -10.50 28.84 9.19
CA GLN A 378 -9.34 28.38 9.97
C GLN A 378 -9.70 27.09 10.71
N LEU A 379 -9.74 25.97 9.98
CA LEU A 379 -9.91 24.63 10.52
C LEU A 379 -8.73 24.34 11.46
N LYS A 380 -9.02 24.25 12.76
CA LYS A 380 -8.07 23.73 13.75
C LYS A 380 -8.04 22.22 13.55
N PHE A 381 -6.99 21.74 12.90
CA PHE A 381 -6.74 20.31 12.79
C PHE A 381 -6.00 19.84 14.05
N LYS A 382 -6.61 18.93 14.81
CA LYS A 382 -5.91 18.16 15.84
C LYS A 382 -5.63 16.77 15.30
N ILE A 383 -4.38 16.34 15.43
CA ILE A 383 -3.90 15.01 15.12
C ILE A 383 -4.07 14.19 16.39
N ASP A 384 -5.31 13.79 16.65
CA ASP A 384 -5.57 12.88 17.76
C ASP A 384 -5.37 11.44 17.25
N PRO A 385 -4.35 10.70 17.74
CA PRO A 385 -4.16 9.30 17.37
C PRO A 385 -5.25 8.39 17.93
N SER A 386 -5.94 8.90 18.95
CA SER A 386 -7.08 8.26 19.62
C SER A 386 -8.41 8.77 19.08
N ALA A 387 -8.42 9.85 18.27
CA ALA A 387 -9.65 10.18 17.59
C ALA A 387 -9.94 9.03 16.64
N ALA A 388 -11.18 8.54 16.71
CA ALA A 388 -11.65 7.53 15.79
C ALA A 388 -11.28 8.00 14.37
N PRO A 389 -10.45 7.23 13.64
CA PRO A 389 -10.19 7.57 12.25
C PRO A 389 -11.55 7.67 11.54
N THR A 390 -11.63 8.41 10.42
CA THR A 390 -12.85 8.54 9.60
C THR A 390 -13.63 7.23 9.65
N GLU A 391 -14.92 7.22 9.99
CA GLU A 391 -15.68 6.03 10.47
C GLU A 391 -15.30 4.72 9.78
N HIS A 392 -15.02 4.78 8.49
CA HIS A 392 -14.61 3.65 7.66
C HIS A 392 -13.24 3.01 7.96
N HIS A 393 -12.31 3.74 8.57
CA HIS A 393 -10.97 3.26 8.93
C HIS A 393 -10.90 2.74 10.37
N ILE A 394 -12.00 2.78 11.12
CA ILE A 394 -12.10 2.14 12.42
C ILE A 394 -12.20 0.65 12.14
N VAL A 395 -11.14 -0.11 12.43
CA VAL A 395 -11.12 -1.56 12.26
C VAL A 395 -11.33 -2.20 13.63
N HIS A 396 -12.36 -3.03 13.78
CA HIS A 396 -12.60 -3.74 15.03
C HIS A 396 -11.52 -4.80 15.27
N ASP A 397 -11.32 -5.23 16.52
CA ASP A 397 -10.32 -6.25 16.82
C ASP A 397 -10.71 -7.58 16.16
N GLY A 398 -9.83 -8.08 15.30
CA GLY A 398 -10.07 -9.30 14.52
C GLY A 398 -10.57 -9.04 13.09
N GLU A 399 -11.18 -7.88 12.83
CA GLU A 399 -11.63 -7.48 11.50
C GLU A 399 -10.46 -6.98 10.64
N VAL A 400 -10.57 -7.16 9.32
CA VAL A 400 -9.66 -6.55 8.34
C VAL A 400 -10.51 -5.83 7.30
N LYS A 401 -10.29 -4.53 7.15
CA LYS A 401 -10.99 -3.74 6.13
C LYS A 401 -10.16 -3.66 4.87
N MET A 402 -10.78 -3.93 3.73
CA MET A 402 -10.13 -3.88 2.42
C MET A 402 -10.92 -3.01 1.46
N PHE A 403 -10.24 -2.03 0.87
CA PHE A 403 -10.85 -1.13 -0.10
C PHE A 403 -10.31 -1.38 -1.49
N TRP A 404 -11.21 -1.51 -2.45
CA TRP A 404 -10.93 -1.84 -3.85
C TRP A 404 -11.15 -0.65 -4.76
N MET A 405 -10.26 -0.44 -5.72
CA MET A 405 -10.56 0.49 -6.82
C MET A 405 -11.65 -0.02 -7.76
N ASP A 406 -11.77 -1.34 -7.87
CA ASP A 406 -12.77 -2.01 -8.69
C ASP A 406 -13.15 -3.34 -8.01
N LEU A 407 -14.44 -3.47 -7.68
CA LEU A 407 -14.99 -4.59 -6.92
C LEU A 407 -14.95 -5.89 -7.72
N HIS A 408 -14.90 -5.86 -9.06
CA HIS A 408 -14.82 -7.09 -9.87
C HIS A 408 -13.55 -7.90 -9.58
N ASN A 409 -12.50 -7.26 -9.08
CA ASN A 409 -11.27 -7.96 -8.72
C ASN A 409 -11.45 -8.91 -7.52
N LEU A 410 -12.54 -8.81 -6.75
CA LEU A 410 -12.90 -9.75 -5.69
C LEU A 410 -13.02 -11.20 -6.21
N GLN A 411 -13.43 -11.35 -7.47
CA GLN A 411 -13.66 -12.65 -8.12
C GLN A 411 -12.37 -13.45 -8.34
N PHE A 412 -11.20 -12.81 -8.27
CA PHE A 412 -9.92 -13.51 -8.44
C PHE A 412 -9.54 -14.39 -7.24
N ALA A 413 -10.19 -14.20 -6.09
CA ALA A 413 -10.03 -15.09 -4.95
C ALA A 413 -11.18 -16.10 -4.91
N LYS A 414 -10.87 -17.37 -4.64
CA LYS A 414 -11.88 -18.44 -4.54
C LYS A 414 -12.81 -18.26 -3.34
N SER A 415 -12.27 -17.77 -2.22
CA SER A 415 -12.99 -17.55 -0.97
C SER A 415 -12.28 -16.47 -0.15
N TRP A 416 -13.03 -15.78 0.69
CA TRP A 416 -12.53 -14.79 1.64
C TRP A 416 -12.85 -15.25 3.06
N PRO A 417 -12.00 -14.94 4.06
CA PRO A 417 -12.33 -15.21 5.45
C PRO A 417 -13.40 -14.24 5.96
N ASP A 418 -14.26 -14.71 6.87
CA ASP A 418 -15.47 -14.01 7.31
C ASP A 418 -15.19 -12.68 8.02
N ASN A 419 -13.96 -12.50 8.52
CA ASN A 419 -13.52 -11.29 9.20
C ASN A 419 -13.09 -10.16 8.25
N VAL A 420 -13.21 -10.35 6.93
CA VAL A 420 -12.81 -9.36 5.94
C VAL A 420 -14.01 -8.56 5.47
N VAL A 421 -13.97 -7.25 5.73
CA VAL A 421 -14.99 -6.32 5.24
C VAL A 421 -14.47 -5.60 4.01
N HIS A 422 -15.23 -5.68 2.92
CA HIS A 422 -14.90 -5.08 1.65
C HIS A 422 -15.56 -3.70 1.50
N GLY A 423 -14.90 -2.79 0.79
CA GLY A 423 -15.48 -1.52 0.37
C GLY A 423 -14.85 -1.00 -0.92
N GLN A 424 -15.40 0.08 -1.47
CA GLN A 424 -14.91 0.70 -2.70
C GLN A 424 -14.12 1.98 -2.40
N LEU A 425 -12.95 2.10 -3.02
CA LEU A 425 -12.08 3.27 -2.97
C LEU A 425 -12.51 4.27 -4.04
N LYS A 426 -12.57 5.57 -3.70
CA LYS A 426 -12.86 6.60 -4.70
C LYS A 426 -11.77 6.67 -5.75
N LEU A 427 -12.18 6.73 -7.02
CA LEU A 427 -11.25 6.96 -8.11
C LEU A 427 -10.70 8.38 -8.03
N THR A 428 -9.42 8.48 -7.70
CA THR A 428 -8.69 9.74 -7.88
C THR A 428 -7.85 9.68 -9.15
N GLY A 429 -7.78 10.80 -9.88
CA GLY A 429 -6.86 10.94 -11.01
C GLY A 429 -5.38 11.01 -10.60
N SER A 430 -5.05 10.68 -9.35
CA SER A 430 -3.72 10.80 -8.77
C SER A 430 -3.16 9.43 -8.39
N HIS A 431 -1.83 9.28 -8.46
CA HIS A 431 -1.13 8.06 -8.01
C HIS A 431 -1.09 7.90 -6.48
N ILE A 432 -1.64 8.85 -5.73
CA ILE A 432 -1.71 8.81 -4.27
C ILE A 432 -3.10 8.27 -3.93
N MET A 433 -3.15 7.18 -3.16
CA MET A 433 -4.44 6.65 -2.70
C MET A 433 -5.16 7.68 -1.86
N ASP A 434 -6.43 7.88 -2.18
CA ASP A 434 -7.30 8.70 -1.36
C ASP A 434 -7.79 7.92 -0.14
N ASN A 435 -8.44 8.63 0.77
CA ASN A 435 -9.07 8.11 1.97
C ASN A 435 -10.58 8.15 1.93
N GLU A 436 -11.12 8.96 1.04
CA GLU A 436 -12.54 9.03 0.89
C GLU A 436 -13.00 7.70 0.29
N LEU A 437 -13.94 7.06 0.98
CA LEU A 437 -14.68 5.96 0.43
C LEU A 437 -15.92 6.52 -0.23
N GLU A 438 -16.26 5.95 -1.37
CA GLU A 438 -17.64 6.01 -1.83
C GLU A 438 -18.41 5.07 -0.90
N LEU A 439 -19.03 5.65 0.12
CA LEU A 439 -20.14 5.01 0.80
C LEU A 439 -21.26 4.85 -0.22
N GLY A 440 -21.15 3.81 -1.03
CA GLY A 440 -22.32 3.21 -1.66
C GLY A 440 -23.28 2.91 -0.53
N THR A 441 -24.37 3.66 -0.50
CA THR A 441 -25.52 3.31 0.32
C THR A 441 -25.93 1.93 -0.20
N GLU A 442 -25.94 0.93 0.68
CA GLU A 442 -26.28 -0.48 0.41
C GLU A 442 -25.12 -1.33 -0.13
N SER A 443 -24.60 -2.18 0.74
CA SER A 443 -23.85 -3.37 0.35
C SER A 443 -24.66 -4.12 -0.71
N PRO A 444 -24.13 -4.41 -1.91
CA PRO A 444 -24.80 -5.34 -2.80
C PRO A 444 -24.86 -6.66 -2.02
N GLU A 445 -26.06 -7.08 -1.64
CA GLU A 445 -26.31 -8.47 -1.25
C GLU A 445 -25.74 -9.30 -2.38
N VAL A 446 -24.64 -10.00 -2.10
CA VAL A 446 -24.02 -10.92 -3.04
C VAL A 446 -25.04 -12.03 -3.22
N GLU A 447 -25.95 -11.86 -4.18
CA GLU A 447 -26.80 -12.94 -4.66
C GLU A 447 -25.83 -14.06 -5.04
N GLU A 448 -25.82 -15.11 -4.22
CA GLU A 448 -25.05 -16.33 -4.48
C GLU A 448 -25.39 -16.78 -5.89
N ALA A 449 -24.39 -16.75 -6.78
CA ALA A 449 -24.54 -17.26 -8.12
C ALA A 449 -25.08 -18.70 -8.04
N PRO A 450 -26.16 -19.04 -8.76
CA PRO A 450 -26.73 -20.38 -8.70
C PRO A 450 -25.68 -21.38 -9.15
N ALA A 451 -25.30 -22.27 -8.23
CA ALA A 451 -24.47 -23.41 -8.54
C ALA A 451 -25.11 -24.19 -9.70
N ALA A 452 -24.42 -24.19 -10.85
CA ALA A 452 -24.84 -24.93 -12.02
C ALA A 452 -25.03 -26.41 -11.66
N GLN A 453 -26.29 -26.83 -11.56
CA GLN A 453 -26.68 -28.23 -11.58
C GLN A 453 -26.35 -28.76 -12.98
N LEU A 454 -25.32 -29.60 -13.06
CA LEU A 454 -25.07 -30.49 -14.19
C LEU A 454 -26.17 -31.55 -14.21
N GLU A 455 -27.30 -31.20 -14.82
CA GLU A 455 -28.34 -32.15 -15.24
C GLU A 455 -27.82 -32.92 -16.45
N ALA A 456 -27.76 -34.24 -16.30
CA ALA A 456 -27.43 -35.19 -17.34
C ALA A 456 -28.59 -35.31 -18.34
N GLY A 457 -28.55 -34.52 -19.41
CA GLY A 457 -29.45 -34.63 -20.55
C GLY A 457 -28.99 -35.70 -21.54
N LYS A 458 -29.62 -36.86 -21.50
CA LYS A 458 -29.61 -37.92 -22.50
C LYS A 458 -30.77 -37.63 -23.47
N GLU A 459 -30.49 -37.33 -24.73
CA GLU A 459 -31.49 -37.43 -25.80
C GLU A 459 -30.83 -37.68 -27.16
N GLU A 460 -31.20 -38.83 -27.74
CA GLU A 460 -30.96 -39.27 -29.11
C GLU A 460 -31.97 -38.56 -30.03
N GLY A 461 -31.59 -38.27 -31.27
CA GLY A 461 -32.51 -37.73 -32.27
C GLY A 461 -31.83 -37.36 -33.58
N GLU A 462 -31.75 -38.34 -34.49
CA GLU A 462 -31.43 -38.18 -35.91
C GLU A 462 -32.50 -37.36 -36.65
N ALA A 463 -32.10 -36.53 -37.62
CA ALA A 463 -32.80 -36.37 -38.90
C ALA A 463 -31.98 -35.51 -39.88
N GLU A 464 -31.93 -36.00 -41.11
CA GLU A 464 -31.16 -35.57 -42.28
C GLU A 464 -31.78 -34.39 -43.06
N GLN A 465 -31.09 -34.05 -44.16
CA GLN A 465 -31.45 -33.21 -45.33
C GLN A 465 -30.97 -31.75 -45.30
N GLU A 466 -30.52 -31.13 -46.38
CA GLU A 466 -29.84 -31.51 -47.64
C GLU A 466 -29.58 -30.17 -48.38
N VAL A 467 -28.46 -30.04 -49.10
CA VAL A 467 -28.30 -29.24 -50.34
C VAL A 467 -28.47 -27.70 -50.27
N GLU A 468 -27.37 -26.95 -50.47
CA GLU A 468 -27.18 -26.23 -51.75
C GLU A 468 -25.70 -25.87 -51.99
N GLN A 469 -25.20 -26.37 -53.12
CA GLN A 469 -23.90 -26.06 -53.71
C GLN A 469 -23.97 -24.71 -54.42
N LYS A 470 -22.90 -23.91 -54.33
CA LYS A 470 -22.61 -22.89 -55.34
C LYS A 470 -21.11 -22.80 -55.58
N GLU A 471 -20.68 -23.44 -56.65
CA GLU A 471 -19.38 -23.23 -57.30
C GLU A 471 -19.42 -22.00 -58.25
N GLU A 472 -18.21 -21.61 -58.67
CA GLU A 472 -17.77 -20.62 -59.69
C GLU A 472 -17.08 -19.39 -59.08
N ALA A 473 -15.88 -18.95 -59.47
CA ALA A 473 -14.76 -19.43 -60.27
C ALA A 473 -13.60 -18.39 -60.06
N PRO A 474 -12.36 -18.60 -60.55
CA PRO A 474 -11.16 -17.96 -60.04
C PRO A 474 -10.76 -16.67 -60.78
N LYS A 475 -10.04 -15.77 -60.09
CA LYS A 475 -9.21 -14.74 -60.74
C LYS A 475 -7.79 -14.73 -60.19
N GLU A 476 -6.88 -14.98 -61.11
CA GLU A 476 -5.44 -14.97 -60.98
C GLU A 476 -4.82 -13.56 -60.84
N LYS A 477 -3.66 -13.53 -60.16
CA LYS A 477 -2.44 -12.73 -60.41
C LYS A 477 -2.47 -11.20 -60.26
N LYS A 478 -1.63 -10.73 -59.32
CA LYS A 478 -0.44 -9.86 -59.55
C LYS A 478 0.23 -9.63 -58.18
N SER A 479 1.31 -10.34 -57.82
CA SER A 479 2.71 -9.98 -58.09
C SER A 479 3.05 -8.51 -57.83
N GLY A 480 3.82 -8.26 -56.77
CA GLY A 480 4.71 -7.10 -56.68
C GLY A 480 4.56 -6.29 -55.40
N LEU A 481 5.35 -6.60 -54.37
CA LEU A 481 6.08 -5.56 -53.65
C LEU A 481 7.29 -6.17 -52.94
N SER A 482 8.33 -6.32 -53.74
CA SER A 482 9.70 -6.54 -53.29
C SER A 482 10.25 -5.30 -52.59
N LYS A 483 11.10 -5.52 -51.57
CA LYS A 483 12.18 -4.64 -51.08
C LYS A 483 11.76 -3.35 -50.37
N LEU A 484 11.72 -3.42 -49.04
CA LEU A 484 12.12 -2.31 -48.16
C LEU A 484 13.29 -2.76 -47.30
N LYS A 485 14.50 -2.36 -47.73
CA LYS A 485 15.71 -2.38 -46.91
C LYS A 485 15.63 -1.21 -45.94
N PHE A 486 15.63 -1.49 -44.64
CA PHE A 486 15.84 -0.47 -43.62
C PHE A 486 17.34 -0.29 -43.38
N TRP A 487 17.75 0.99 -43.36
CA TRP A 487 19.03 1.47 -42.86
C TRP A 487 19.12 1.35 -41.35
#